data_AF-A0A453RMK8-F1
#
_entry.id   AF-A0A453RMK8-F1
#
_cell.length_a   1.000
_cell.length_b   1.000
_cell.length_c   1.000
_cell.angle_alpha   90.00
_cell.angle_beta   90.00
_cell.angle_gamma   90.00
#
_symmetry.space_group_name_H-M   'P 1'
#
loop_
_entity.id
_entity.type
_entity.pdbx_description
1 polymer ?
#
loop_
_entity_poly.entity_id
_entity_poly.type
_entity_poly.pdbx_seq_one_letter_code
_entity_poly.pdbx_strand_id
1 'polypeptide(L)'
;SRGMGMAHVLLAAALAMVAAAATVSAWPAEGIQPLSKIAMNKATVNLHGSAYVRATPALLGDQDEDTVWVTVKYGWENPSADDWIAVFSPADFISGSCPNPSRYPGEPLLCTAPIKYQYANYSANYLHGGKGAIRFQLINQRSDFSFALLAGGLENPTLVAVSKQVAFKNPKAPVFPRLAQGKTHDEMTVTWTSGYDIGEAYPFVEWGVVASGGNPTRTPAGTLTFSRGSMCGEPARTVGWRDPGFIHTAFMRGLWPNKEYFYKIGHELSDGTVVWGKSYTFRAPPTPGQNSLQRIIVFGDMGKAERDGSNEFANYQPGSLNTTDKLVEDLDNYDIVFHIGDLPYANGYLSQWDQFTAQVAPISAKKPYMVASGNHERDWPNSGGFFDVKDSGGECGVPAETMYYYPAENRANFWYKVDYGMFRFCVADSEHDWREGTPQYKFIEECLSTVDRKHQPWLIFAAHWVLGYSSNSWYADQGSFEEPEGRESLQKLWQRYRVDIAFFGHVHNYERTCPLYQSQCVTNERSNYSGTMNGIIFVVAGGGGSHLSSYTSAIPKWSVFRDKDYGFTKLTAFNHSSLLFEYKKSSDGKVYDSFTIHRDYRDVLGCVHDSCFPTTLAT
;
A
#
# COMPACT_ATOMS: atom_id res chain seq x y z
N SER A 1 -63.99 19.47 -34.04
CA SER A 1 -63.16 20.69 -34.20
C SER A 1 -62.04 20.64 -33.15
N ARG A 2 -60.99 19.83 -33.34
CA ARG A 2 -59.71 20.21 -33.98
C ARG A 2 -59.38 21.70 -33.89
N GLY A 3 -58.35 22.02 -33.11
CA GLY A 3 -57.61 23.28 -33.22
C GLY A 3 -57.38 24.03 -31.91
N MET A 4 -56.65 23.45 -30.96
CA MET A 4 -55.79 24.14 -29.97
C MET A 4 -55.34 23.10 -28.94
N GLY A 5 -54.12 22.60 -29.09
CA GLY A 5 -53.57 21.62 -28.15
C GLY A 5 -52.11 21.21 -28.40
N MET A 6 -51.50 21.67 -29.51
CA MET A 6 -50.10 21.32 -29.84
C MET A 6 -49.09 22.45 -29.59
N ALA A 7 -49.52 23.65 -29.18
CA ALA A 7 -48.59 24.76 -28.94
C ALA A 7 -48.06 24.85 -27.49
N HIS A 8 -48.72 24.21 -26.53
CA HIS A 8 -48.30 24.25 -25.11
C HIS A 8 -47.48 23.04 -24.65
N VAL A 9 -47.39 21.97 -25.45
CA VAL A 9 -46.57 20.80 -25.13
C VAL A 9 -45.14 20.95 -25.68
N LEU A 10 -44.95 21.68 -26.78
CA LEU A 10 -43.63 21.92 -27.37
C LEU A 10 -42.80 23.01 -26.65
N LEU A 11 -43.46 23.99 -26.02
CA LEU A 11 -42.75 25.01 -25.23
C LEU A 11 -42.28 24.48 -23.87
N ALA A 12 -43.03 23.56 -23.26
CA ALA A 12 -42.63 22.89 -22.01
C ALA A 12 -41.49 21.88 -22.24
N ALA A 13 -41.47 21.19 -23.39
CA ALA A 13 -40.37 20.28 -23.75
C ALA A 13 -39.08 21.02 -24.14
N ALA A 14 -39.16 22.20 -24.77
CA ALA A 14 -37.99 23.00 -25.11
C ALA A 14 -37.37 23.71 -23.89
N LEU A 15 -38.17 24.17 -22.93
CA LEU A 15 -37.66 24.72 -21.66
C LEU A 15 -37.13 23.63 -20.71
N ALA A 16 -37.64 22.40 -20.78
CA ALA A 16 -37.07 21.26 -20.06
C ALA A 16 -35.74 20.77 -20.68
N MET A 17 -35.56 20.88 -22.00
CA MET A 17 -34.30 20.50 -22.66
C MET A 17 -33.21 21.59 -22.63
N VAL A 18 -33.55 22.86 -22.43
CA VAL A 18 -32.55 23.92 -22.20
C VAL A 18 -32.17 24.03 -20.72
N ALA A 19 -33.03 23.59 -19.78
CA ALA A 19 -32.65 23.41 -18.38
C ALA A 19 -31.83 22.12 -18.12
N ALA A 20 -31.81 21.18 -19.07
CA ALA A 20 -31.01 19.94 -19.01
C ALA A 20 -29.61 20.06 -19.66
N ALA A 21 -29.27 21.22 -20.23
CA ALA A 21 -27.99 21.46 -20.91
C ALA A 21 -27.06 22.44 -20.16
N ALA A 22 -27.40 22.81 -18.92
CA ALA A 22 -26.62 23.74 -18.10
C ALA A 22 -26.57 23.31 -16.63
N THR A 23 -26.36 22.02 -16.38
CA THR A 23 -25.93 21.48 -15.08
C THR A 23 -25.05 20.25 -15.29
N VAL A 24 -24.00 20.38 -16.12
CA VAL A 24 -22.74 19.66 -15.81
C VAL A 24 -22.09 20.42 -14.66
N SER A 25 -22.77 20.42 -13.53
CA SER A 25 -22.15 20.74 -12.26
C SER A 25 -21.36 19.49 -11.89
N ALA A 26 -20.04 19.56 -11.99
CA ALA A 26 -19.16 18.70 -11.23
C ALA A 26 -19.53 18.88 -9.76
N TRP A 27 -20.40 18.00 -9.24
CA TRP A 27 -20.67 17.98 -7.81
C TRP A 27 -19.45 17.37 -7.14
N PRO A 28 -18.94 18.01 -6.08
CA PRO A 28 -17.71 17.58 -5.44
C PRO A 28 -17.99 16.24 -4.76
N ALA A 29 -17.10 15.28 -4.94
CA ALA A 29 -17.12 14.04 -4.19
C ALA A 29 -17.03 14.37 -2.68
N GLU A 30 -18.12 14.17 -1.96
CA GLU A 30 -18.14 14.18 -0.49
C GLU A 30 -17.29 13.02 0.01
N GLY A 31 -16.11 13.35 0.56
CA GLY A 31 -15.16 12.40 1.17
C GLY A 31 -13.69 12.74 0.95
N ILE A 32 -13.36 13.66 0.04
CA ILE A 32 -11.98 14.11 -0.17
C ILE A 32 -11.63 15.13 0.93
N GLN A 33 -10.71 14.81 1.82
CA GLN A 33 -10.00 15.84 2.60
C GLN A 33 -9.43 16.86 1.59
N PRO A 34 -9.77 18.15 1.64
CA PRO A 34 -9.21 19.17 0.73
C PRO A 34 -7.71 19.45 0.96
N LEU A 35 -7.04 18.63 1.76
CA LEU A 35 -5.75 18.85 2.40
C LEU A 35 -4.79 17.78 1.89
N SER A 36 -4.17 17.95 0.73
CA SER A 36 -2.81 18.49 0.72
C SER A 36 -2.30 18.67 -0.72
N LYS A 37 -2.78 19.73 -1.37
CA LYS A 37 -2.10 20.28 -2.54
C LYS A 37 -1.37 21.53 -2.07
N ILE A 38 -0.22 21.35 -1.42
CA ILE A 38 0.69 22.47 -1.19
C ILE A 38 1.12 22.92 -2.58
N ALA A 39 0.76 24.14 -2.97
CA ALA A 39 1.12 24.72 -4.25
C ALA A 39 2.58 25.18 -4.21
N MET A 40 3.50 24.25 -3.94
CA MET A 40 4.94 24.54 -3.85
C MET A 40 5.46 25.18 -5.14
N ASN A 41 4.89 24.80 -6.28
CA ASN A 41 5.17 25.42 -7.57
C ASN A 41 4.78 26.91 -7.69
N LYS A 42 4.10 27.49 -6.70
CA LYS A 42 3.78 28.92 -6.57
C LYS A 42 4.47 29.58 -5.37
N ALA A 43 5.26 28.82 -4.63
CA ALA A 43 5.84 29.30 -3.39
C ALA A 43 6.87 30.39 -3.66
N THR A 44 6.83 31.48 -2.90
CA THR A 44 7.79 32.58 -3.01
C THR A 44 8.69 32.67 -1.78
N VAL A 45 9.82 33.36 -1.92
CA VAL A 45 10.79 33.58 -0.82
C VAL A 45 10.80 35.04 -0.40
N ASN A 46 10.48 35.31 0.86
CA ASN A 46 10.53 36.64 1.47
C ASN A 46 10.96 36.53 2.94
N LEU A 47 12.26 36.32 3.18
CA LEU A 47 12.79 36.13 4.53
C LEU A 47 12.72 37.41 5.35
N HIS A 48 12.20 37.32 6.59
CA HIS A 48 12.00 38.47 7.48
C HIS A 48 12.89 38.37 8.73
N GLY A 49 13.54 39.47 9.10
CA GLY A 49 14.40 39.52 10.31
C GLY A 49 13.63 39.38 11.63
N SER A 50 12.31 39.62 11.63
CA SER A 50 11.43 39.42 12.78
C SER A 50 10.86 38.01 12.89
N ALA A 51 11.05 37.17 11.86
CA ALA A 51 10.64 35.77 11.88
C ALA A 51 11.84 34.87 12.25
N TYR A 52 11.58 33.79 12.99
CA TYR A 52 12.61 32.79 13.30
C TYR A 52 12.03 31.38 13.39
N VAL A 53 12.88 30.39 13.09
CA VAL A 53 12.63 28.97 13.36
C VAL A 53 13.88 28.36 13.99
N ARG A 54 13.72 27.56 15.04
CA ARG A 54 14.82 26.91 15.77
C ARG A 54 14.42 25.47 16.10
N ALA A 55 15.22 24.52 15.67
CA ALA A 55 15.03 23.10 15.92
C ALA A 55 16.03 22.58 16.95
N THR A 56 15.58 21.72 17.87
CA THR A 56 16.40 21.10 18.90
C THR A 56 15.92 19.67 19.21
N PRO A 57 16.82 18.67 19.37
CA PRO A 57 18.29 18.77 19.23
C PRO A 57 18.74 18.89 17.76
N ALA A 58 20.01 19.26 17.54
CA ALA A 58 20.59 19.39 16.19
C ALA A 58 21.21 18.10 15.65
N LEU A 59 21.67 17.21 16.55
CA LEU A 59 22.12 15.86 16.23
C LEU A 59 21.04 14.86 16.65
N LEU A 60 20.60 14.02 15.73
CA LEU A 60 19.59 12.99 15.94
C LEU A 60 20.22 11.60 15.93
N GLY A 61 19.61 10.63 16.64
CA GLY A 61 20.01 9.22 16.56
C GLY A 61 21.37 8.95 17.20
N ASP A 62 21.71 9.62 18.31
CA ASP A 62 23.02 9.44 18.96
C ASP A 62 23.17 8.06 19.62
N GLN A 63 22.05 7.38 19.89
CA GLN A 63 21.96 6.00 20.38
C GLN A 63 21.51 5.03 19.27
N ASP A 64 21.83 5.35 18.01
CA ASP A 64 21.48 4.58 16.82
C ASP A 64 19.96 4.46 16.59
N GLU A 65 19.19 5.43 17.07
CA GLU A 65 17.77 5.54 16.76
C GLU A 65 17.55 5.99 15.31
N ASP A 66 16.63 5.33 14.63
CA ASP A 66 16.15 5.68 13.29
C ASP A 66 14.92 6.60 13.34
N THR A 67 14.41 6.91 14.53
CA THR A 67 13.22 7.75 14.75
C THR A 67 13.40 8.62 15.98
N VAL A 68 13.32 9.95 15.85
CA VAL A 68 13.64 10.90 16.93
C VAL A 68 12.66 12.08 16.97
N TRP A 69 12.30 12.51 18.18
CA TRP A 69 11.51 13.72 18.38
C TRP A 69 12.36 14.99 18.32
N VAL A 70 11.93 15.96 17.52
CA VAL A 70 12.53 17.29 17.40
C VAL A 70 11.52 18.34 17.86
N THR A 71 11.95 19.24 18.74
CA THR A 71 11.16 20.41 19.14
C THR A 71 11.52 21.59 18.25
N VAL A 72 10.52 22.17 17.59
CA VAL A 72 10.66 23.32 16.70
C VAL A 72 9.98 24.53 17.33
N LYS A 73 10.77 25.51 17.74
CA LYS A 73 10.30 26.81 18.24
C LYS A 73 10.34 27.83 17.12
N TYR A 74 9.29 28.60 16.97
CA TYR A 74 9.17 29.59 15.91
C TYR A 74 8.48 30.85 16.40
N GLY A 75 8.69 31.95 15.68
CA GLY A 75 7.91 33.15 15.90
C GLY A 75 7.95 34.13 14.74
N TRP A 76 6.97 35.02 14.71
CA TRP A 76 6.69 36.01 13.70
C TRP A 76 5.82 37.13 14.27
N GLU A 77 6.17 38.38 14.00
CA GLU A 77 5.39 39.57 14.39
C GLU A 77 4.02 39.73 13.69
N ASN A 78 3.78 39.07 12.56
CA ASN A 78 2.50 39.12 11.83
C ASN A 78 1.86 37.73 11.75
N PRO A 79 1.49 37.10 12.88
CA PRO A 79 0.94 35.76 12.87
C PRO A 79 -0.43 35.71 12.19
N SER A 80 -0.64 34.67 11.40
CA SER A 80 -1.92 34.35 10.78
C SER A 80 -2.34 32.91 11.06
N ALA A 81 -3.65 32.63 10.96
CA ALA A 81 -4.20 31.30 11.19
C ALA A 81 -3.80 30.29 10.10
N ASP A 82 -3.37 30.76 8.94
CA ASP A 82 -2.92 29.97 7.80
C ASP A 82 -1.38 29.85 7.72
N ASP A 83 -0.64 30.34 8.72
CA ASP A 83 0.79 30.11 8.83
C ASP A 83 1.08 28.65 9.18
N TRP A 84 2.20 28.13 8.70
CA TRP A 84 2.54 26.71 8.87
C TRP A 84 4.05 26.47 8.93
N ILE A 85 4.40 25.40 9.64
CA ILE A 85 5.77 24.89 9.78
C ILE A 85 5.94 23.68 8.88
N ALA A 86 6.91 23.76 7.98
CA ALA A 86 7.26 22.70 7.05
C ALA A 86 8.55 21.99 7.46
N VAL A 87 8.62 20.69 7.22
CA VAL A 87 9.83 19.88 7.33
C VAL A 87 10.37 19.62 5.94
N PHE A 88 11.60 20.04 5.66
CA PHE A 88 12.27 19.79 4.38
C PHE A 88 13.46 18.84 4.55
N SER A 89 13.61 17.90 3.63
CA SER A 89 14.81 17.06 3.49
C SER A 89 15.03 16.76 2.00
N PRO A 90 16.12 17.25 1.37
CA PRO A 90 17.30 17.86 2.00
C PRO A 90 17.07 19.22 2.67
N ALA A 91 17.98 19.61 3.56
CA ALA A 91 17.87 20.89 4.27
C ALA A 91 18.07 22.11 3.35
N ASP A 92 18.81 21.95 2.25
CA ASP A 92 18.99 22.96 1.21
C ASP A 92 17.86 22.92 0.17
N PHE A 93 16.64 23.21 0.60
CA PHE A 93 15.48 23.19 -0.27
C PHE A 93 15.30 24.49 -1.08
N ILE A 94 16.01 25.57 -0.71
CA ILE A 94 15.94 26.89 -1.37
C ILE A 94 16.80 26.91 -2.64
N SER A 95 17.99 26.29 -2.64
CA SER A 95 18.87 26.33 -3.80
C SER A 95 18.48 25.33 -4.90
N GLY A 96 17.42 24.54 -4.68
CA GLY A 96 17.00 23.47 -5.58
C GLY A 96 16.62 23.99 -6.98
N SER A 97 17.16 23.38 -8.02
CA SER A 97 16.79 23.70 -9.40
C SER A 97 15.45 23.05 -9.77
N CYS A 98 14.46 23.85 -10.16
CA CYS A 98 13.18 23.36 -10.69
C CYS A 98 13.37 22.65 -12.05
N PRO A 99 13.07 21.36 -12.18
CA PRO A 99 12.97 20.74 -13.50
C PRO A 99 11.70 21.30 -14.17
N ASN A 100 11.83 21.95 -15.32
CA ASN A 100 10.80 22.76 -16.02
C ASN A 100 10.52 24.17 -15.45
N PRO A 101 11.48 25.10 -15.52
CA PRO A 101 11.27 26.51 -15.13
C PRO A 101 10.30 27.27 -16.07
N SER A 102 9.86 26.67 -17.18
CA SER A 102 9.29 27.36 -18.33
C SER A 102 7.83 27.79 -18.23
N ARG A 103 7.13 27.59 -17.10
CA ARG A 103 5.71 27.98 -17.03
C ARG A 103 5.50 29.47 -16.76
N TYR A 104 6.38 30.15 -16.01
CA TYR A 104 6.32 31.60 -15.79
C TYR A 104 7.73 32.18 -15.54
N PRO A 105 8.22 33.11 -16.37
CA PRO A 105 9.47 33.81 -16.09
C PRO A 105 9.28 34.82 -14.94
N GLY A 106 10.04 34.69 -13.85
CA GLY A 106 10.31 35.83 -12.94
C GLY A 106 10.15 35.65 -11.42
N GLU A 107 9.78 34.50 -10.86
CA GLU A 107 9.63 34.34 -9.40
C GLU A 107 10.50 33.21 -8.82
N PRO A 108 11.05 33.37 -7.59
CA PRO A 108 11.86 32.33 -6.93
C PRO A 108 10.95 31.21 -6.41
N LEU A 109 10.67 30.22 -7.27
CA LEU A 109 9.80 29.09 -6.95
C LEU A 109 10.52 28.05 -6.08
N LEU A 110 10.01 27.75 -4.88
CA LEU A 110 10.48 26.60 -4.09
C LEU A 110 10.01 25.30 -4.75
N CYS A 111 10.95 24.50 -5.27
CA CYS A 111 10.63 23.32 -6.09
C CYS A 111 10.82 21.98 -5.38
N THR A 112 11.01 22.02 -4.07
CA THR A 112 11.13 20.83 -3.22
C THR A 112 9.84 20.70 -2.42
N ALA A 113 9.15 19.57 -2.52
CA ALA A 113 8.04 19.26 -1.64
C ALA A 113 8.54 19.08 -0.19
N PRO A 114 7.88 19.65 0.83
CA PRO A 114 8.17 19.28 2.20
C PRO A 114 7.82 17.82 2.46
N ILE A 115 8.54 17.18 3.37
CA ILE A 115 8.29 15.82 3.85
C ILE A 115 6.92 15.75 4.52
N LYS A 116 6.64 16.75 5.36
CA LYS A 116 5.39 16.96 6.10
C LYS A 116 5.32 18.39 6.63
N TYR A 117 4.18 18.78 7.18
CA TYR A 117 3.95 20.10 7.74
C TYR A 117 2.92 20.10 8.87
N GLN A 118 2.85 21.21 9.61
CA GLN A 118 1.80 21.44 10.61
C GLN A 118 1.45 22.93 10.65
N TYR A 119 0.17 23.28 10.86
CA TYR A 119 -0.21 24.68 11.04
C TYR A 119 0.45 25.26 12.30
N ALA A 120 0.91 26.52 12.22
CA ALA A 120 1.59 27.20 13.30
C ALA A 120 0.67 27.41 14.51
N ASN A 121 -0.64 27.53 14.29
CA ASN A 121 -1.67 27.65 15.33
C ASN A 121 -2.00 26.32 16.04
N TYR A 122 -1.39 25.19 15.65
CA TYR A 122 -1.39 23.97 16.47
C TYR A 122 -0.84 24.25 17.87
N SER A 123 0.06 25.24 17.98
CA SER A 123 0.42 25.87 19.25
C SER A 123 -0.61 26.95 19.61
N ALA A 124 -1.41 26.70 20.66
CA ALA A 124 -2.58 27.51 21.03
C ALA A 124 -2.32 29.03 21.18
N ASN A 125 -1.09 29.44 21.54
CA ASN A 125 -0.76 30.85 21.78
C ASN A 125 -0.19 31.58 20.55
N TYR A 126 -0.07 30.92 19.41
CA TYR A 126 0.57 31.50 18.22
C TYR A 126 -0.13 32.78 17.74
N LEU A 127 -1.46 32.77 17.66
CA LEU A 127 -2.25 33.91 17.17
C LEU A 127 -2.23 35.13 18.09
N HIS A 128 -1.90 34.96 19.37
CA HIS A 128 -1.85 36.05 20.34
C HIS A 128 -0.46 36.63 20.51
N GLY A 129 0.57 35.78 20.51
CA GLY A 129 1.94 36.16 20.84
C GLY A 129 2.93 36.08 19.68
N GLY A 130 2.49 35.61 18.50
CA GLY A 130 3.36 35.37 17.35
C GLY A 130 4.44 34.34 17.62
N LYS A 131 4.25 33.45 18.60
CA LYS A 131 5.27 32.49 19.06
C LYS A 131 4.62 31.14 19.30
N GLY A 132 5.25 30.10 18.80
CA GLY A 132 4.76 28.74 18.96
C GLY A 132 5.90 27.74 19.12
N ALA A 133 5.51 26.53 19.54
CA ALA A 133 6.39 25.38 19.59
C ALA A 133 5.60 24.12 19.20
N ILE A 134 6.14 23.35 18.27
CA ILE A 134 5.59 22.07 17.81
C ILE A 134 6.68 21.00 17.95
N ARG A 135 6.28 19.75 18.23
CA ARG A 135 7.17 18.60 18.20
C ARG A 135 6.88 17.78 16.94
N PHE A 136 7.92 17.46 16.19
CA PHE A 136 7.87 16.55 15.06
C PHE A 136 8.63 15.27 15.39
N GLN A 137 8.10 14.12 15.00
CA GLN A 137 8.82 12.85 15.02
C GLN A 137 9.45 12.65 13.64
N LEU A 138 10.78 12.68 13.54
CA LEU A 138 11.49 12.46 12.28
C LEU A 138 11.98 11.02 12.17
N ILE A 139 11.97 10.48 10.97
CA ILE A 139 12.59 9.19 10.63
C ILE A 139 13.90 9.42 9.88
N ASN A 140 14.86 8.51 10.03
CA ASN A 140 16.11 8.53 9.29
C ASN A 140 15.86 8.00 7.88
N GLN A 141 15.65 8.92 6.95
CA GLN A 141 15.40 8.63 5.54
C GLN A 141 16.49 9.26 4.67
N ARG A 142 17.76 9.24 5.13
CA ARG A 142 18.92 9.88 4.49
C ARG A 142 18.87 11.41 4.57
N SER A 143 19.91 12.06 4.06
CA SER A 143 20.09 13.52 4.05
C SER A 143 19.89 14.18 5.43
N ASP A 144 19.96 15.50 5.43
CA ASP A 144 19.67 16.36 6.57
C ASP A 144 18.25 16.96 6.47
N PHE A 145 17.87 17.69 7.50
CA PHE A 145 16.57 18.33 7.65
C PHE A 145 16.72 19.83 7.93
N SER A 146 15.77 20.61 7.41
CA SER A 146 15.51 21.97 7.88
C SER A 146 14.03 22.16 8.13
N PHE A 147 13.71 23.18 8.94
CA PHE A 147 12.35 23.56 9.27
C PHE A 147 12.11 24.98 8.80
N ALA A 148 10.96 25.22 8.20
CA ALA A 148 10.61 26.51 7.63
C ALA A 148 9.27 27.00 8.16
N LEU A 149 9.14 28.31 8.35
CA LEU A 149 7.88 28.99 8.61
C LEU A 149 7.42 29.65 7.31
N LEU A 150 6.19 29.35 6.91
CA LEU A 150 5.54 29.91 5.73
C LEU A 150 4.20 30.58 6.10
N ALA A 151 3.86 31.69 5.46
CA ALA A 151 2.51 32.29 5.48
C ALA A 151 1.83 32.22 4.13
N GLY A 152 0.60 32.74 4.06
CA GLY A 152 -0.20 32.81 2.83
C GLY A 152 -0.90 31.48 2.53
N GLY A 153 -1.01 30.62 3.54
CA GLY A 153 -1.61 29.31 3.44
C GLY A 153 -0.85 28.35 2.53
N LEU A 154 -1.55 27.31 2.10
CA LEU A 154 -0.99 26.25 1.25
C LEU A 154 -1.09 26.58 -0.25
N GLU A 155 -1.94 27.54 -0.64
CA GLU A 155 -2.19 27.90 -2.04
C GLU A 155 -1.21 28.96 -2.59
N ASN A 156 -0.76 29.89 -1.75
CA ASN A 156 0.20 30.93 -2.12
C ASN A 156 1.29 31.07 -1.04
N PRO A 157 2.04 30.00 -0.75
CA PRO A 157 2.95 29.96 0.37
C PRO A 157 4.13 30.93 0.18
N THR A 158 4.46 31.68 1.23
CA THR A 158 5.59 32.61 1.28
C THR A 158 6.53 32.18 2.39
N LEU A 159 7.76 31.80 2.04
CA LEU A 159 8.79 31.43 3.00
C LEU A 159 9.33 32.65 3.73
N VAL A 160 9.26 32.65 5.06
CA VAL A 160 9.68 33.81 5.88
C VAL A 160 10.81 33.55 6.86
N ALA A 161 11.01 32.32 7.28
CA ALA A 161 12.14 31.94 8.13
C ALA A 161 12.51 30.47 7.95
N VAL A 162 13.79 30.17 8.14
CA VAL A 162 14.36 28.82 8.03
C VAL A 162 15.23 28.54 9.26
N SER A 163 15.19 27.31 9.75
CA SER A 163 16.03 26.86 10.85
C SER A 163 17.46 26.58 10.41
N LYS A 164 18.36 26.41 11.38
CA LYS A 164 19.61 25.68 11.12
C LYS A 164 19.31 24.24 10.74
N GLN A 165 20.27 23.61 10.06
CA GLN A 165 20.21 22.20 9.68
C GLN A 165 20.22 21.30 10.91
N VAL A 166 19.53 20.17 10.80
CA VAL A 166 19.48 19.08 11.78
C VAL A 166 19.71 17.77 11.03
N ALA A 167 20.49 16.85 11.58
CA ALA A 167 20.79 15.59 10.89
C ALA A 167 20.90 14.42 11.87
N PHE A 168 20.60 13.22 11.37
CA PHE A 168 20.98 11.98 12.06
C PHE A 168 22.50 11.84 12.08
N LYS A 169 23.03 11.22 13.14
CA LYS A 169 24.46 10.93 13.30
C LYS A 169 25.02 10.15 12.13
N ASN A 170 24.24 9.19 11.62
CA ASN A 170 24.51 8.51 10.36
C ASN A 170 23.26 8.52 9.48
N PRO A 171 23.10 9.51 8.58
CA PRO A 171 21.97 9.54 7.65
C PRO A 171 21.97 8.37 6.68
N LYS A 172 23.12 7.72 6.46
CA LYS A 172 23.27 6.63 5.49
C LYS A 172 22.98 5.26 6.08
N ALA A 173 22.68 5.17 7.38
CA ALA A 173 22.48 3.91 8.08
C ALA A 173 21.47 2.98 7.38
N PRO A 174 21.68 1.65 7.42
CA PRO A 174 20.68 0.69 6.93
C PRO A 174 19.43 0.73 7.81
N VAL A 175 18.27 0.97 7.20
CA VAL A 175 17.00 1.15 7.91
C VAL A 175 15.84 0.40 7.23
N PHE A 176 14.78 0.20 8.02
CA PHE A 176 13.46 -0.32 7.60
C PHE A 176 13.51 -1.63 6.78
N PRO A 177 14.09 -2.70 7.35
CA PRO A 177 14.10 -4.00 6.68
C PRO A 177 12.69 -4.55 6.55
N ARG A 178 12.42 -5.17 5.40
CA ARG A 178 11.17 -5.86 5.08
C ARG A 178 11.45 -7.23 4.49
N LEU A 179 10.88 -8.25 5.11
CA LEU A 179 10.97 -9.63 4.69
C LEU A 179 9.93 -9.93 3.61
N ALA A 180 10.29 -10.78 2.65
CA ALA A 180 9.37 -11.37 1.70
C ALA A 180 9.79 -12.81 1.40
N GLN A 181 8.83 -13.69 1.11
CA GLN A 181 9.18 -15.03 0.65
C GLN A 181 9.87 -14.96 -0.72
N GLY A 182 10.91 -15.77 -0.87
CA GLY A 182 11.64 -15.91 -2.11
C GLY A 182 10.92 -16.77 -3.14
N LYS A 183 11.64 -17.16 -4.20
CA LYS A 183 11.08 -18.01 -5.28
C LYS A 183 10.81 -19.45 -4.84
N THR A 184 11.34 -19.85 -3.70
CA THR A 184 11.20 -21.19 -3.11
C THR A 184 10.84 -21.05 -1.64
N HIS A 185 10.15 -22.03 -1.07
CA HIS A 185 9.63 -21.96 0.29
C HIS A 185 10.72 -21.87 1.38
N ASP A 186 11.91 -22.38 1.09
CA ASP A 186 13.10 -22.36 1.95
C ASP A 186 14.02 -21.16 1.66
N GLU A 187 13.48 -20.12 1.00
CA GLU A 187 14.14 -18.86 0.75
C GLU A 187 13.34 -17.70 1.36
N MET A 188 14.00 -16.90 2.19
CA MET A 188 13.49 -15.62 2.70
C MET A 188 14.39 -14.51 2.17
N THR A 189 13.79 -13.45 1.64
CA THR A 189 14.52 -12.24 1.29
C THR A 189 14.41 -11.24 2.41
N VAL A 190 15.43 -10.39 2.55
CA VAL A 190 15.35 -9.16 3.33
C VAL A 190 15.74 -8.02 2.41
N THR A 191 14.82 -7.07 2.26
CA THR A 191 15.03 -5.84 1.53
C THR A 191 15.15 -4.68 2.52
N TRP A 192 16.10 -3.77 2.33
CA TRP A 192 16.25 -2.59 3.19
C TRP A 192 16.74 -1.38 2.39
N THR A 193 16.68 -0.20 3.02
CA THR A 193 17.13 1.05 2.40
C THR A 193 18.38 1.58 3.13
N SER A 194 19.35 2.12 2.40
CA SER A 194 20.51 2.82 2.97
C SER A 194 20.94 4.00 2.11
N GLY A 195 21.91 4.79 2.60
CA GLY A 195 22.56 5.82 1.80
C GLY A 195 23.81 5.34 1.06
N TYR A 196 24.28 4.10 1.28
CA TYR A 196 25.53 3.60 0.74
C TYR A 196 25.34 2.99 -0.65
N ASP A 197 25.99 3.56 -1.66
CA ASP A 197 26.15 2.90 -2.96
C ASP A 197 27.13 1.73 -2.84
N ILE A 198 27.10 0.81 -3.81
CA ILE A 198 28.05 -0.30 -3.92
C ILE A 198 29.50 0.17 -4.13
N GLY A 199 29.70 1.40 -4.59
CA GLY A 199 31.03 2.03 -4.66
C GLY A 199 31.55 2.52 -3.32
N GLU A 200 30.68 2.64 -2.31
CA GLU A 200 31.03 3.15 -0.98
C GLU A 200 31.09 2.05 0.09
N ALA A 201 30.15 1.09 0.03
CA ALA A 201 30.09 -0.03 0.95
C ALA A 201 29.60 -1.30 0.26
N TYR A 202 30.09 -2.46 0.71
CA TYR A 202 29.58 -3.76 0.32
C TYR A 202 28.41 -4.17 1.21
N PRO A 203 27.17 -4.27 0.69
CA PRO A 203 25.99 -4.60 1.49
C PRO A 203 25.84 -6.12 1.63
N PHE A 204 25.60 -6.58 2.85
CA PHE A 204 25.38 -7.99 3.17
C PHE A 204 24.44 -8.18 4.36
N VAL A 205 24.01 -9.43 4.55
CA VAL A 205 23.24 -9.85 5.73
C VAL A 205 23.97 -10.97 6.42
N GLU A 206 24.18 -10.82 7.73
CA GLU A 206 24.68 -11.86 8.62
C GLU A 206 23.49 -12.52 9.32
N TRP A 207 23.34 -13.84 9.21
CA TRP A 207 22.15 -14.55 9.67
C TRP A 207 22.45 -15.99 10.08
N GLY A 208 21.58 -16.57 10.89
CA GLY A 208 21.74 -17.93 11.41
C GLY A 208 20.58 -18.39 12.28
N VAL A 209 20.53 -19.70 12.60
CA VAL A 209 19.51 -20.27 13.47
C VAL A 209 19.75 -19.80 14.91
N VAL A 210 18.73 -19.22 15.56
CA VAL A 210 18.84 -18.63 16.92
C VAL A 210 19.33 -19.64 17.96
N ALA A 211 18.91 -20.90 17.84
CA ALA A 211 19.18 -21.95 18.82
C ALA A 211 20.50 -22.72 18.62
N SER A 212 21.22 -22.49 17.52
CA SER A 212 22.50 -23.15 17.27
C SER A 212 23.63 -22.18 17.56
N GLY A 213 24.50 -22.48 18.52
CA GLY A 213 25.77 -21.75 18.72
C GLY A 213 26.78 -21.91 17.57
N GLY A 214 26.30 -22.14 16.35
CA GLY A 214 27.08 -22.15 15.13
C GLY A 214 27.43 -20.73 14.70
N ASN A 215 28.48 -20.61 13.89
CA ASN A 215 28.88 -19.32 13.34
C ASN A 215 27.81 -18.81 12.36
N PRO A 216 27.40 -17.54 12.43
CA PRO A 216 26.50 -16.97 11.44
C PRO A 216 27.12 -17.00 10.04
N THR A 217 26.25 -17.11 9.05
CA THR A 217 26.63 -17.03 7.64
C THR A 217 26.36 -15.62 7.12
N ARG A 218 27.21 -15.14 6.21
CA ARG A 218 26.96 -13.91 5.46
C ARG A 218 26.47 -14.23 4.06
N THR A 219 25.44 -13.52 3.61
CA THR A 219 24.93 -13.57 2.24
C THR A 219 24.96 -12.16 1.63
N PRO A 220 25.40 -12.01 0.37
CA PRO A 220 25.48 -10.70 -0.27
C PRO A 220 24.09 -10.14 -0.59
N ALA A 221 24.02 -8.84 -0.82
CA ALA A 221 22.81 -8.19 -1.32
C ALA A 221 23.00 -7.61 -2.72
N GLY A 222 22.01 -7.83 -3.59
CA GLY A 222 21.87 -7.05 -4.81
C GLY A 222 21.38 -5.64 -4.46
N THR A 223 21.90 -4.63 -5.14
CA THR A 223 21.56 -3.22 -4.88
C THR A 223 20.89 -2.61 -6.10
N LEU A 224 19.75 -1.97 -5.89
CA LEU A 224 18.99 -1.24 -6.89
C LEU A 224 18.73 0.19 -6.41
N THR A 225 18.48 1.07 -7.35
CA THR A 225 17.97 2.41 -7.10
C THR A 225 17.22 2.88 -8.34
N PHE A 226 16.53 4.01 -8.24
CA PHE A 226 15.92 4.68 -9.38
C PHE A 226 16.27 6.16 -9.34
N SER A 227 16.30 6.78 -10.51
CA SER A 227 16.62 8.20 -10.66
C SER A 227 15.36 9.01 -10.96
N ARG A 228 15.47 10.34 -10.88
CA ARG A 228 14.41 11.24 -11.34
C ARG A 228 13.97 10.92 -12.77
N GLY A 229 14.92 10.52 -13.62
CA GLY A 229 14.67 10.15 -15.00
C GLY A 229 13.83 8.89 -15.18
N SER A 230 13.71 8.05 -14.15
CA SER A 230 12.92 6.83 -14.15
C SER A 230 11.41 7.09 -13.99
N MET A 231 11.02 8.23 -13.41
CA MET A 231 9.61 8.58 -13.19
C MET A 231 8.93 9.02 -14.48
N CYS A 232 7.69 8.62 -14.72
CA CYS A 232 6.96 8.90 -15.95
C CYS A 232 6.35 10.32 -16.01
N GLY A 233 6.13 10.98 -14.87
CA GLY A 233 5.54 12.32 -14.88
C GLY A 233 5.46 13.03 -13.54
N GLU A 234 4.69 14.11 -13.48
CA GLU A 234 4.53 14.96 -12.29
C GLU A 234 3.46 14.40 -11.33
N PRO A 235 3.62 14.54 -10.01
CA PRO A 235 4.73 15.21 -9.32
C PRO A 235 6.01 14.38 -9.14
N ALA A 236 6.00 13.07 -9.39
CA ALA A 236 7.13 12.15 -9.15
C ALA A 236 8.45 12.60 -9.79
N ARG A 237 8.39 13.09 -11.04
CA ARG A 237 9.54 13.56 -11.82
C ARG A 237 9.96 15.00 -11.47
N THR A 238 9.11 15.76 -10.77
CA THR A 238 9.30 17.20 -10.51
C THR A 238 9.36 17.50 -9.02
N VAL A 239 8.33 18.13 -8.46
CA VAL A 239 8.34 18.69 -7.09
C VAL A 239 8.31 17.62 -6.01
N GLY A 240 7.74 16.45 -6.31
CA GLY A 240 7.65 15.34 -5.36
C GLY A 240 8.87 14.42 -5.38
N TRP A 241 9.83 14.67 -6.28
CA TRP A 241 11.07 13.89 -6.34
C TRP A 241 11.87 14.03 -5.04
N ARG A 242 12.24 12.89 -4.48
CA ARG A 242 13.24 12.77 -3.43
C ARG A 242 14.11 11.56 -3.75
N ASP A 243 15.42 11.72 -3.55
CA ASP A 243 16.37 10.64 -3.79
C ASP A 243 16.06 9.42 -2.87
N PRO A 244 15.88 8.21 -3.42
CA PRO A 244 15.50 7.03 -2.65
C PRO A 244 16.69 6.38 -1.92
N GLY A 245 17.92 6.85 -2.16
CA GLY A 245 19.14 6.16 -1.75
C GLY A 245 19.31 4.85 -2.50
N PHE A 246 19.66 3.81 -1.76
CA PHE A 246 19.93 2.49 -2.32
C PHE A 246 19.09 1.44 -1.61
N ILE A 247 18.44 0.60 -2.42
CA ILE A 247 17.57 -0.48 -1.97
C ILE A 247 18.32 -1.78 -2.18
N HIS A 248 18.60 -2.48 -1.10
CA HIS A 248 19.39 -3.70 -1.13
C HIS A 248 18.49 -4.88 -0.83
N THR A 249 18.68 -6.01 -1.52
CA THR A 249 17.96 -7.26 -1.26
C THR A 249 18.94 -8.42 -1.14
N ALA A 250 18.95 -9.07 0.01
CA ALA A 250 19.72 -10.28 0.26
C ALA A 250 18.81 -11.51 0.32
N PHE A 251 19.37 -12.67 -0.02
CA PHE A 251 18.64 -13.94 -0.10
C PHE A 251 19.18 -14.92 0.94
N MET A 252 18.36 -15.26 1.93
CA MET A 252 18.63 -16.26 2.96
C MET A 252 18.01 -17.59 2.50
N ARG A 253 18.86 -18.53 2.04
CA ARG A 253 18.46 -19.77 1.35
C ARG A 253 18.73 -21.01 2.19
N GLY A 254 18.04 -22.10 1.89
CA GLY A 254 18.23 -23.38 2.59
C GLY A 254 17.68 -23.31 4.01
N LEU A 255 16.59 -22.58 4.21
CA LEU A 255 15.93 -22.43 5.50
C LEU A 255 15.32 -23.76 5.94
N TRP A 256 15.48 -24.05 7.22
CA TRP A 256 14.86 -25.20 7.84
C TRP A 256 13.44 -24.79 8.27
N PRO A 257 12.40 -25.45 7.75
CA PRO A 257 11.02 -25.03 7.99
C PRO A 257 10.71 -24.84 9.47
N ASN A 258 10.00 -23.76 9.79
CA ASN A 258 9.54 -23.40 11.14
C ASN A 258 10.62 -23.03 12.16
N LYS A 259 11.91 -23.05 11.81
CA LYS A 259 12.99 -22.62 12.70
C LYS A 259 13.03 -21.09 12.83
N GLU A 260 13.42 -20.63 14.00
CA GLU A 260 13.71 -19.21 14.26
C GLU A 260 15.12 -18.88 13.79
N TYR A 261 15.24 -17.82 13.00
CA TYR A 261 16.49 -17.27 12.50
C TYR A 261 16.66 -15.84 13.01
N PHE A 262 17.89 -15.47 13.34
CA PHE A 262 18.26 -14.06 13.47
C PHE A 262 18.88 -13.57 12.17
N TYR A 263 18.79 -12.27 11.94
CA TYR A 263 19.55 -11.60 10.89
C TYR A 263 19.96 -10.19 11.32
N LYS A 264 21.06 -9.71 10.75
CA LYS A 264 21.62 -8.38 10.95
C LYS A 264 22.16 -7.85 9.63
N ILE A 265 21.80 -6.62 9.28
CA ILE A 265 22.27 -5.97 8.06
C ILE A 265 23.63 -5.32 8.32
N GLY A 266 24.57 -5.51 7.40
CA GLY A 266 25.90 -4.92 7.43
C GLY A 266 26.25 -4.22 6.12
N HIS A 267 26.99 -3.12 6.24
CA HIS A 267 27.65 -2.43 5.14
C HIS A 267 29.14 -2.34 5.45
N GLU A 268 29.96 -3.07 4.71
CA GLU A 268 31.41 -3.05 4.86
C GLU A 268 32.01 -1.94 4.01
N LEU A 269 32.58 -0.92 4.65
CA LEU A 269 33.21 0.22 4.00
C LEU A 269 34.57 -0.16 3.40
N SER A 270 35.08 0.69 2.50
CA SER A 270 36.38 0.49 1.84
C SER A 270 37.59 0.34 2.79
N ASP A 271 37.48 0.81 4.04
CA ASP A 271 38.50 0.67 5.08
C ASP A 271 38.35 -0.61 5.93
N GLY A 272 37.38 -1.47 5.61
CA GLY A 272 37.07 -2.72 6.31
C GLY A 272 36.19 -2.55 7.55
N THR A 273 35.80 -1.32 7.90
CA THR A 273 34.83 -1.10 9.00
C THR A 273 33.42 -1.48 8.55
N VAL A 274 32.62 -2.03 9.47
CA VAL A 274 31.24 -2.44 9.16
C VAL A 274 30.26 -1.55 9.90
N VAL A 275 29.39 -0.89 9.14
CA VAL A 275 28.21 -0.20 9.67
C VAL A 275 27.10 -1.23 9.83
N TRP A 276 26.70 -1.45 11.08
CA TRP A 276 25.71 -2.46 11.44
C TRP A 276 24.33 -1.85 11.67
N GLY A 277 23.29 -2.50 11.16
CA GLY A 277 21.91 -2.26 11.56
C GLY A 277 21.52 -2.99 12.85
N LYS A 278 20.26 -2.81 13.27
CA LYS A 278 19.65 -3.55 14.38
C LYS A 278 19.58 -5.05 14.05
N SER A 279 19.57 -5.89 15.10
CA SER A 279 19.35 -7.33 14.96
C SER A 279 17.86 -7.63 15.01
N TYR A 280 17.41 -8.55 14.16
CA TYR A 280 16.01 -8.96 14.05
C TYR A 280 15.91 -10.49 14.05
N THR A 281 14.70 -11.00 14.23
CA THR A 281 14.40 -12.43 14.12
C THR A 281 13.18 -12.68 13.26
N PHE A 282 13.13 -13.83 12.60
CA PHE A 282 11.96 -14.31 11.87
C PHE A 282 11.86 -15.83 11.96
N ARG A 283 10.64 -16.33 11.74
CA ARG A 283 10.36 -17.76 11.61
C ARG A 283 10.38 -18.16 10.14
N ALA A 284 11.17 -19.17 9.79
CA ALA A 284 11.17 -19.72 8.44
C ALA A 284 9.79 -20.29 8.07
N PRO A 285 9.32 -20.09 6.81
CA PRO A 285 8.04 -20.60 6.37
C PRO A 285 7.90 -22.13 6.54
N PRO A 286 6.69 -22.65 6.76
CA PRO A 286 6.43 -24.08 6.67
C PRO A 286 6.64 -24.59 5.24
N THR A 287 7.05 -25.85 5.08
CA THR A 287 7.10 -26.48 3.76
C THR A 287 5.71 -26.52 3.13
N PRO A 288 5.59 -26.33 1.79
CA PRO A 288 4.34 -26.50 1.07
C PRO A 288 3.69 -27.84 1.43
N GLY A 289 2.46 -27.76 1.91
CA GLY A 289 1.68 -28.91 2.35
C GLY A 289 1.79 -29.31 3.82
N GLN A 290 2.66 -28.66 4.61
CA GLN A 290 2.84 -29.00 6.02
C GLN A 290 1.54 -28.84 6.81
N ASN A 291 1.15 -29.89 7.55
CA ASN A 291 -0.01 -29.84 8.44
C ASN A 291 0.37 -29.15 9.77
N SER A 292 0.12 -27.85 9.85
CA SER A 292 0.34 -27.05 11.06
C SER A 292 -0.62 -25.88 11.11
N LEU A 293 -0.82 -25.30 12.30
CA LEU A 293 -1.54 -24.04 12.41
C LEU A 293 -0.84 -22.95 11.59
N GLN A 294 -1.58 -22.31 10.68
CA GLN A 294 -1.09 -21.27 9.77
C GLN A 294 -2.08 -20.11 9.73
N ARG A 295 -1.56 -18.89 9.89
CA ARG A 295 -2.37 -17.69 10.14
C ARG A 295 -1.92 -16.57 9.20
N ILE A 296 -2.78 -16.18 8.27
CA ILE A 296 -2.47 -15.24 7.18
C ILE A 296 -3.32 -13.98 7.34
N ILE A 297 -2.71 -12.81 7.16
CA ILE A 297 -3.40 -11.53 7.11
C ILE A 297 -3.55 -11.08 5.65
N VAL A 298 -4.72 -10.57 5.26
CA VAL A 298 -4.97 -10.00 3.93
C VAL A 298 -5.79 -8.71 4.04
N PHE A 299 -5.32 -7.62 3.42
CA PHE A 299 -6.01 -6.32 3.28
C PHE A 299 -5.37 -5.48 2.15
N GLY A 300 -6.10 -4.51 1.62
CA GLY A 300 -5.57 -3.48 0.70
C GLY A 300 -5.65 -2.08 1.29
N ASP A 301 -5.09 -1.08 0.61
CA ASP A 301 -5.48 0.33 0.74
C ASP A 301 -5.18 0.94 2.11
N MET A 302 -4.10 0.49 2.77
CA MET A 302 -3.75 0.97 4.11
C MET A 302 -3.21 2.39 4.09
N GLY A 303 -2.42 2.76 3.09
CA GLY A 303 -1.69 4.02 3.07
C GLY A 303 -0.77 4.21 4.27
N LYS A 304 -0.51 5.47 4.59
CA LYS A 304 0.31 5.89 5.74
C LYS A 304 -0.30 7.09 6.43
N ALA A 305 0.12 7.35 7.67
CA ALA A 305 -0.18 8.61 8.36
C ALA A 305 0.88 8.95 9.41
N GLU A 306 0.97 10.22 9.77
CA GLU A 306 1.98 10.74 10.69
C GLU A 306 1.60 10.53 12.17
N ARG A 307 2.45 9.81 12.90
CA ARG A 307 2.24 9.52 14.34
C ARG A 307 2.27 10.76 15.23
N ASP A 308 2.89 11.85 14.78
CA ASP A 308 2.93 13.12 15.49
C ASP A 308 1.74 14.05 15.15
N GLY A 309 0.79 13.56 14.33
CA GLY A 309 -0.39 14.33 13.92
C GLY A 309 -0.09 15.42 12.89
N SER A 310 1.10 15.43 12.29
CA SER A 310 1.43 16.29 11.15
C SER A 310 0.51 16.03 9.96
N ASN A 311 0.40 17.03 9.11
CA ASN A 311 -0.22 16.93 7.80
C ASN A 311 0.85 16.75 6.71
N GLU A 312 0.46 16.33 5.53
CA GLU A 312 1.35 15.92 4.45
C GLU A 312 0.58 15.71 3.15
N PHE A 313 1.28 15.56 2.02
CA PHE A 313 0.67 15.22 0.73
C PHE A 313 -0.14 13.91 0.82
N ALA A 314 -1.25 13.84 0.08
CA ALA A 314 -2.15 12.69 0.05
C ALA A 314 -2.60 12.18 1.45
N ASN A 315 -2.74 13.04 2.47
CA ASN A 315 -3.16 12.65 3.83
C ASN A 315 -4.67 12.35 3.94
N TYR A 316 -5.13 11.25 3.32
CA TYR A 316 -6.53 10.81 3.32
C TYR A 316 -6.70 9.35 3.77
N GLN A 317 -5.73 8.79 4.51
CA GLN A 317 -5.78 7.43 5.05
C GLN A 317 -5.88 7.39 6.58
N PRO A 318 -6.98 7.92 7.17
CA PRO A 318 -7.10 8.08 8.61
C PRO A 318 -7.15 6.74 9.39
N GLY A 319 -7.44 5.61 8.74
CA GLY A 319 -7.41 4.28 9.37
C GLY A 319 -6.03 3.63 9.41
N SER A 320 -5.03 4.19 8.72
CA SER A 320 -3.72 3.57 8.48
C SER A 320 -2.97 3.18 9.76
N LEU A 321 -2.88 4.12 10.72
CA LEU A 321 -2.20 3.88 12.00
C LEU A 321 -2.95 2.86 12.85
N ASN A 322 -4.29 2.88 12.87
CA ASN A 322 -5.08 1.91 13.61
C ASN A 322 -4.84 0.48 13.10
N THR A 323 -4.86 0.29 11.77
CA THR A 323 -4.57 -1.02 11.16
C THR A 323 -3.14 -1.46 11.47
N THR A 324 -2.16 -0.57 11.31
CA THR A 324 -0.76 -0.86 11.63
C THR A 324 -0.60 -1.28 13.08
N ASP A 325 -1.10 -0.49 14.02
CA ASP A 325 -0.94 -0.72 15.46
C ASP A 325 -1.66 -2.00 15.89
N LYS A 326 -2.85 -2.28 15.34
CA LYS A 326 -3.58 -3.52 15.64
C LYS A 326 -2.85 -4.77 15.15
N LEU A 327 -2.19 -4.70 14.00
CA LEU A 327 -1.34 -5.79 13.50
C LEU A 327 -0.09 -5.95 14.37
N VAL A 328 0.56 -4.85 14.78
CA VAL A 328 1.69 -4.90 15.72
C VAL A 328 1.30 -5.51 17.07
N GLU A 329 0.11 -5.19 17.58
CA GLU A 329 -0.43 -5.80 18.81
C GLU A 329 -0.69 -7.31 18.66
N ASP A 330 -1.13 -7.77 17.48
CA ASP A 330 -1.47 -9.18 17.20
C ASP A 330 -0.31 -9.97 16.55
N LEU A 331 0.92 -9.44 16.59
CA LEU A 331 2.07 -9.91 15.79
C LEU A 331 2.44 -11.39 16.00
N ASP A 332 2.23 -11.93 17.21
CA ASP A 332 2.51 -13.34 17.52
C ASP A 332 1.39 -14.29 17.03
N ASN A 333 0.25 -13.72 16.64
CA ASN A 333 -0.96 -14.44 16.25
C ASN A 333 -1.18 -14.53 14.74
N TYR A 334 -0.22 -14.10 13.93
CA TYR A 334 -0.17 -14.36 12.50
C TYR A 334 1.26 -14.58 12.02
N ASP A 335 1.40 -15.15 10.82
CA ASP A 335 2.67 -15.63 10.33
C ASP A 335 3.15 -14.89 9.08
N ILE A 336 2.24 -14.35 8.27
CA ILE A 336 2.53 -13.63 7.01
C ILE A 336 1.40 -12.63 6.70
N VAL A 337 1.74 -11.54 6.00
CA VAL A 337 0.83 -10.48 5.57
C VAL A 337 0.82 -10.38 4.05
N PHE A 338 -0.36 -10.19 3.45
CA PHE A 338 -0.57 -9.78 2.08
C PHE A 338 -1.25 -8.41 2.05
N HIS A 339 -0.52 -7.38 1.59
CA HIS A 339 -1.04 -6.05 1.33
C HIS A 339 -1.32 -5.92 -0.17
N ILE A 340 -2.59 -6.02 -0.56
CA ILE A 340 -3.02 -6.25 -1.95
C ILE A 340 -3.26 -4.93 -2.73
N GLY A 341 -2.20 -4.11 -2.81
CA GLY A 341 -2.18 -2.85 -3.58
C GLY A 341 -2.59 -1.62 -2.78
N ASP A 342 -2.32 -0.46 -3.36
CA ASP A 342 -2.48 0.87 -2.77
C ASP A 342 -1.71 1.03 -1.45
N LEU A 343 -0.38 0.98 -1.61
CA LEU A 343 0.58 0.83 -0.53
C LEU A 343 0.71 2.14 0.29
N PRO A 344 1.48 3.18 -0.11
CA PRO A 344 1.57 4.41 0.69
C PRO A 344 0.62 5.54 0.24
N TYR A 345 0.01 5.45 -0.95
CA TYR A 345 -0.59 6.62 -1.65
C TYR A 345 0.38 7.80 -1.83
N ALA A 346 1.66 7.49 -2.05
CA ALA A 346 2.71 8.51 -2.26
C ALA A 346 2.38 9.39 -3.47
N ASN A 347 1.82 8.79 -4.53
CA ASN A 347 1.31 9.45 -5.72
C ASN A 347 2.29 10.52 -6.26
N GLY A 348 3.57 10.16 -6.30
CA GLY A 348 4.68 10.97 -6.77
C GLY A 348 5.36 11.84 -5.72
N TYR A 349 4.92 11.87 -4.46
CA TYR A 349 5.67 12.47 -3.35
C TYR A 349 6.55 11.40 -2.70
N LEU A 350 7.74 11.21 -3.26
CA LEU A 350 8.55 10.00 -3.02
C LEU A 350 9.11 9.87 -1.60
N SER A 351 9.10 10.94 -0.79
CA SER A 351 9.46 10.86 0.64
C SER A 351 8.55 9.90 1.41
N GLN A 352 7.34 9.66 0.92
CA GLN A 352 6.33 8.87 1.60
C GLN A 352 6.58 7.36 1.51
N TRP A 353 7.38 6.91 0.54
CA TRP A 353 7.82 5.51 0.49
C TRP A 353 8.69 5.14 1.70
N ASP A 354 9.62 6.03 2.12
CA ASP A 354 10.39 5.80 3.35
C ASP A 354 9.47 5.83 4.59
N GLN A 355 8.54 6.79 4.67
CA GLN A 355 7.57 6.88 5.76
C GLN A 355 6.74 5.60 5.90
N PHE A 356 6.26 5.06 4.79
CA PHE A 356 5.51 3.81 4.78
C PHE A 356 6.37 2.62 5.19
N THR A 357 7.58 2.48 4.64
CA THR A 357 8.47 1.37 5.06
C THR A 357 8.84 1.46 6.54
N ALA A 358 8.99 2.66 7.10
CA ALA A 358 9.19 2.88 8.53
C ALA A 358 7.94 2.53 9.35
N GLN A 359 6.75 2.92 8.88
CA GLN A 359 5.47 2.64 9.54
C GLN A 359 5.24 1.12 9.69
N VAL A 360 5.53 0.33 8.65
CA VAL A 360 5.30 -1.12 8.67
C VAL A 360 6.51 -1.93 9.18
N ALA A 361 7.67 -1.31 9.40
CA ALA A 361 8.89 -1.97 9.86
C ALA A 361 8.70 -2.86 11.12
N PRO A 362 7.89 -2.49 12.13
CA PRO A 362 7.63 -3.36 13.27
C PRO A 362 7.01 -4.72 12.90
N ILE A 363 6.32 -4.80 11.76
CA ILE A 363 5.72 -6.02 11.20
C ILE A 363 6.70 -6.66 10.21
N SER A 364 7.10 -5.92 9.18
CA SER A 364 7.81 -6.44 8.02
C SER A 364 9.24 -6.87 8.34
N ALA A 365 9.85 -6.38 9.42
CA ALA A 365 11.15 -6.87 9.88
C ALA A 365 11.08 -8.27 10.53
N LYS A 366 9.90 -8.77 10.88
CA LYS A 366 9.70 -10.06 11.58
C LYS A 366 8.81 -11.04 10.83
N LYS A 367 7.90 -10.55 9.99
CA LYS A 367 6.95 -11.33 9.21
C LYS A 367 7.13 -11.02 7.72
N PRO A 368 7.02 -12.01 6.82
CA PRO A 368 6.99 -11.72 5.40
C PRO A 368 5.79 -10.79 5.10
N TYR A 369 6.07 -9.72 4.37
CA TYR A 369 5.10 -8.68 3.99
C TYR A 369 5.00 -8.68 2.46
N MET A 370 4.12 -9.53 1.96
CA MET A 370 3.87 -9.72 0.53
C MET A 370 2.99 -8.58 0.02
N VAL A 371 3.30 -8.07 -1.17
CA VAL A 371 2.56 -6.93 -1.75
C VAL A 371 1.96 -7.30 -3.10
N ALA A 372 0.85 -6.68 -3.47
CA ALA A 372 0.43 -6.52 -4.86
C ALA A 372 0.57 -5.04 -5.26
N SER A 373 0.40 -4.74 -6.55
CA SER A 373 0.33 -3.37 -7.06
C SER A 373 -1.13 -2.97 -7.27
N GLY A 374 -1.45 -1.72 -6.94
CA GLY A 374 -2.74 -1.07 -7.25
C GLY A 374 -2.57 0.13 -8.18
N ASN A 375 -3.68 0.81 -8.47
CA ASN A 375 -3.69 1.96 -9.39
C ASN A 375 -2.78 3.09 -8.89
N HIS A 376 -2.68 3.29 -7.57
CA HIS A 376 -1.78 4.29 -6.98
C HIS A 376 -0.29 3.93 -7.04
N GLU A 377 0.06 2.69 -7.36
CA GLU A 377 1.44 2.33 -7.67
C GLU A 377 1.75 2.49 -9.16
N ARG A 378 0.83 2.06 -10.04
CA ARG A 378 1.17 1.75 -11.44
C ARG A 378 0.58 2.69 -12.49
N ASP A 379 -0.59 3.28 -12.26
CA ASP A 379 -1.35 3.91 -13.34
C ASP A 379 -0.75 5.23 -13.79
N TRP A 380 -0.38 5.28 -15.07
CA TRP A 380 0.08 6.48 -15.73
C TRP A 380 -0.13 6.37 -17.24
N PRO A 381 -0.55 7.44 -17.94
CA PRO A 381 -0.77 7.37 -19.37
C PRO A 381 0.46 6.99 -20.18
N ASN A 382 0.27 6.13 -21.19
CA ASN A 382 1.33 5.65 -22.08
C ASN A 382 2.52 4.97 -21.36
N SER A 383 2.28 4.32 -20.22
CA SER A 383 3.31 3.62 -19.43
C SER A 383 3.22 2.09 -19.52
N GLY A 384 2.31 1.55 -20.33
CA GLY A 384 2.08 0.10 -20.47
C GLY A 384 1.14 -0.52 -19.44
N GLY A 385 0.56 0.29 -18.54
CA GLY A 385 -0.59 -0.12 -17.72
C GLY A 385 -1.86 -0.22 -18.55
N PHE A 386 -2.85 -0.96 -18.04
CA PHE A 386 -4.14 -1.19 -18.67
C PHE A 386 -5.03 0.06 -18.63
N PHE A 387 -4.96 0.82 -17.54
CA PHE A 387 -5.74 2.03 -17.34
C PHE A 387 -4.94 3.28 -17.74
N ASP A 388 -5.59 4.19 -18.49
CA ASP A 388 -5.00 5.46 -18.95
C ASP A 388 -5.33 6.62 -17.99
N VAL A 389 -5.08 6.40 -16.70
CA VAL A 389 -5.32 7.38 -15.60
C VAL A 389 -4.02 7.75 -14.89
N LYS A 390 -4.06 8.69 -13.94
CA LYS A 390 -2.86 9.34 -13.36
C LYS A 390 -2.70 9.09 -11.86
N ASP A 391 -3.26 7.99 -11.35
CA ASP A 391 -3.41 7.76 -9.91
C ASP A 391 -2.06 7.60 -9.20
N SER A 392 -1.07 7.04 -9.90
CA SER A 392 0.31 6.93 -9.39
C SER A 392 1.08 8.25 -9.28
N GLY A 393 0.52 9.36 -9.79
CA GLY A 393 1.22 10.66 -9.79
C GLY A 393 2.57 10.65 -10.51
N GLY A 394 2.70 9.81 -11.53
CA GLY A 394 3.88 9.70 -12.38
C GLY A 394 4.92 8.71 -11.89
N GLU A 395 4.64 7.93 -10.85
CA GLU A 395 5.51 6.86 -10.36
C GLU A 395 5.58 5.66 -11.30
N CYS A 396 4.46 5.35 -11.97
CA CYS A 396 4.35 4.30 -12.99
C CYS A 396 4.97 2.94 -12.61
N GLY A 397 4.79 2.54 -11.35
CA GLY A 397 5.21 1.25 -10.78
C GLY A 397 6.65 1.24 -10.26
N VAL A 398 7.49 2.21 -10.62
CA VAL A 398 8.94 2.16 -10.36
C VAL A 398 9.28 2.08 -8.86
N PRO A 399 8.69 2.92 -7.97
CA PRO A 399 8.97 2.83 -6.55
C PRO A 399 8.47 1.52 -5.95
N ALA A 400 7.24 1.10 -6.24
CA ALA A 400 6.69 -0.16 -5.73
C ALA A 400 7.54 -1.38 -6.16
N GLU A 401 7.96 -1.41 -7.43
CA GLU A 401 8.78 -2.47 -8.00
C GLU A 401 10.14 -2.52 -7.32
N THR A 402 10.71 -1.38 -6.95
CA THR A 402 12.06 -1.31 -6.37
C THR A 402 12.04 -1.51 -4.86
N MET A 403 11.14 -0.83 -4.17
CA MET A 403 11.07 -0.77 -2.71
C MET A 403 10.66 -2.11 -2.12
N TYR A 404 9.78 -2.90 -2.74
CA TYR A 404 9.37 -4.20 -2.20
C TYR A 404 9.83 -5.35 -3.08
N TYR A 405 10.32 -6.42 -2.46
CA TYR A 405 10.58 -7.68 -3.16
C TYR A 405 9.34 -8.56 -3.12
N TYR A 406 9.06 -9.22 -4.25
CA TYR A 406 8.08 -10.28 -4.41
C TYR A 406 8.60 -11.25 -5.49
N PRO A 407 8.27 -12.55 -5.42
CA PRO A 407 8.91 -13.58 -6.23
C PRO A 407 8.34 -13.68 -7.67
N ALA A 408 8.10 -12.54 -8.31
CA ALA A 408 7.72 -12.49 -9.73
C ALA A 408 8.87 -12.89 -10.64
N GLU A 409 8.56 -13.48 -11.80
CA GLU A 409 9.56 -13.75 -12.83
C GLU A 409 10.11 -12.45 -13.42
N ASN A 410 9.21 -11.50 -13.71
CA ASN A 410 9.50 -10.12 -14.05
C ASN A 410 8.81 -9.21 -13.04
N ARG A 411 9.57 -8.45 -12.25
CA ARG A 411 9.01 -7.60 -11.19
C ARG A 411 8.13 -6.48 -11.73
N ALA A 412 8.43 -5.94 -12.91
CA ALA A 412 7.59 -4.93 -13.57
C ALA A 412 6.15 -5.40 -13.85
N ASN A 413 5.90 -6.72 -13.86
CA ASN A 413 4.57 -7.29 -14.07
C ASN A 413 3.74 -7.44 -12.77
N PHE A 414 4.36 -7.37 -11.59
CA PHE A 414 3.72 -7.52 -10.26
C PHE A 414 2.96 -8.81 -9.94
N TRP A 415 2.65 -9.67 -10.91
CA TRP A 415 1.99 -10.95 -10.64
C TRP A 415 2.98 -12.07 -10.26
N TYR A 416 2.62 -12.88 -9.26
CA TYR A 416 3.46 -13.97 -8.75
C TYR A 416 2.65 -15.00 -7.96
N LYS A 417 3.26 -16.17 -7.75
CA LYS A 417 2.72 -17.23 -6.91
C LYS A 417 3.59 -17.45 -5.69
N VAL A 418 2.98 -17.73 -4.55
CA VAL A 418 3.71 -18.02 -3.31
C VAL A 418 2.96 -19.07 -2.48
N ASP A 419 3.74 -19.93 -1.83
CA ASP A 419 3.24 -20.99 -0.97
C ASP A 419 3.53 -20.68 0.49
N TYR A 420 2.53 -20.84 1.36
CA TYR A 420 2.69 -20.80 2.80
C TYR A 420 2.02 -22.02 3.41
N GLY A 421 2.77 -23.12 3.55
CA GLY A 421 2.23 -24.35 4.11
C GLY A 421 1.07 -24.89 3.27
N MET A 422 -0.13 -24.95 3.84
CA MET A 422 -1.36 -25.44 3.20
C MET A 422 -1.98 -24.44 2.22
N PHE A 423 -1.47 -23.21 2.15
CA PHE A 423 -1.97 -22.17 1.25
C PHE A 423 -1.12 -22.06 -0.02
N ARG A 424 -1.82 -21.89 -1.15
CA ARG A 424 -1.28 -21.33 -2.40
C ARG A 424 -1.94 -19.99 -2.64
N PHE A 425 -1.14 -18.94 -2.84
CA PHE A 425 -1.60 -17.63 -3.28
C PHE A 425 -1.22 -17.41 -4.75
N CYS A 426 -2.19 -17.00 -5.55
CA CYS A 426 -2.01 -16.48 -6.91
C CYS A 426 -2.31 -14.99 -6.88
N VAL A 427 -1.26 -14.17 -6.87
CA VAL A 427 -1.37 -12.71 -6.81
C VAL A 427 -1.31 -12.18 -8.24
N ALA A 428 -2.39 -11.56 -8.69
CA ALA A 428 -2.48 -10.86 -9.96
C ALA A 428 -2.16 -9.38 -9.77
N ASP A 429 -1.83 -8.72 -10.88
CA ASP A 429 -1.73 -7.28 -11.00
C ASP A 429 -2.89 -6.78 -11.87
N SER A 430 -3.85 -6.12 -11.22
CA SER A 430 -5.03 -5.57 -11.89
C SER A 430 -4.70 -4.37 -12.79
N GLU A 431 -3.49 -3.83 -12.72
CA GLU A 431 -3.08 -2.68 -13.52
C GLU A 431 -2.52 -3.09 -14.89
N HIS A 432 -2.43 -4.40 -15.17
CA HIS A 432 -2.17 -4.96 -16.49
C HIS A 432 -3.35 -5.84 -16.93
N ASP A 433 -3.49 -6.01 -18.25
CA ASP A 433 -4.61 -6.76 -18.84
C ASP A 433 -4.67 -8.22 -18.35
N TRP A 434 -5.75 -8.59 -17.67
CA TRP A 434 -5.99 -9.92 -17.09
C TRP A 434 -6.81 -10.85 -17.99
N ARG A 435 -7.28 -10.38 -19.15
CA ARG A 435 -8.27 -11.09 -19.97
C ARG A 435 -7.71 -12.29 -20.72
N GLU A 436 -8.59 -13.16 -21.18
CA GLU A 436 -8.21 -14.39 -21.87
C GLU A 436 -7.24 -14.10 -23.04
N GLY A 437 -6.13 -14.86 -23.09
CA GLY A 437 -5.08 -14.72 -24.09
C GLY A 437 -3.88 -13.86 -23.68
N THR A 438 -3.97 -13.07 -22.60
CA THR A 438 -2.85 -12.25 -22.12
C THR A 438 -1.77 -13.08 -21.40
N PRO A 439 -0.54 -12.56 -21.26
CA PRO A 439 0.50 -13.20 -20.45
C PRO A 439 0.06 -13.43 -19.00
N GLN A 440 -0.65 -12.45 -18.42
CA GLN A 440 -1.16 -12.55 -17.05
C GLN A 440 -2.21 -13.66 -16.91
N TYR A 441 -3.16 -13.78 -17.85
CA TYR A 441 -4.14 -14.87 -17.83
C TYR A 441 -3.49 -16.25 -17.83
N LYS A 442 -2.45 -16.43 -18.67
CA LYS A 442 -1.67 -17.67 -18.71
C LYS A 442 -0.95 -17.94 -17.40
N PHE A 443 -0.36 -16.90 -16.79
CA PHE A 443 0.25 -17.01 -15.47
C PHE A 443 -0.78 -17.42 -14.41
N ILE A 444 -1.97 -16.82 -14.41
CA ILE A 444 -3.05 -17.15 -13.46
C ILE A 444 -3.46 -18.62 -13.63
N GLU A 445 -3.70 -19.08 -14.86
CA GLU A 445 -4.01 -20.50 -15.14
C GLU A 445 -2.89 -21.44 -14.68
N GLU A 446 -1.63 -21.10 -14.92
CA GLU A 446 -0.48 -21.89 -14.45
C GLU A 446 -0.41 -21.93 -12.91
N CYS A 447 -0.60 -20.79 -12.25
CA CYS A 447 -0.57 -20.71 -10.79
C CYS A 447 -1.65 -21.59 -10.14
N LEU A 448 -2.87 -21.51 -10.69
CA LEU A 448 -4.04 -22.24 -10.21
C LEU A 448 -3.97 -23.74 -10.53
N SER A 449 -3.37 -24.13 -11.66
CA SER A 449 -3.31 -25.52 -12.11
C SER A 449 -2.18 -26.34 -11.48
N THR A 450 -1.10 -25.69 -11.03
CA THR A 450 0.10 -26.36 -10.53
C THR A 450 0.09 -26.68 -9.03
N VAL A 451 -0.98 -26.33 -8.31
CA VAL A 451 -1.10 -26.62 -6.87
C VAL A 451 -1.53 -28.07 -6.63
N ASP A 452 -0.84 -28.77 -5.72
CA ASP A 452 -1.30 -30.07 -5.23
C ASP A 452 -2.35 -29.88 -4.13
N ARG A 453 -3.63 -29.91 -4.50
CA ARG A 453 -4.75 -29.67 -3.58
C ARG A 453 -4.90 -30.72 -2.48
N LYS A 454 -4.22 -31.87 -2.55
CA LYS A 454 -4.19 -32.84 -1.46
C LYS A 454 -3.40 -32.31 -0.27
N HIS A 455 -2.27 -31.66 -0.54
CA HIS A 455 -1.38 -31.14 0.48
C HIS A 455 -1.61 -29.64 0.72
N GLN A 456 -2.00 -28.89 -0.30
CA GLN A 456 -2.31 -27.45 -0.24
C GLN A 456 -3.79 -27.19 -0.59
N PRO A 457 -4.71 -27.48 0.34
CA PRO A 457 -6.14 -27.44 0.09
C PRO A 457 -6.69 -26.02 -0.08
N TRP A 458 -5.99 -25.00 0.42
CA TRP A 458 -6.46 -23.61 0.44
C TRP A 458 -5.86 -22.81 -0.71
N LEU A 459 -6.64 -22.67 -1.79
CA LEU A 459 -6.25 -21.94 -3.00
C LEU A 459 -6.86 -20.54 -3.00
N ILE A 460 -6.00 -19.53 -2.91
CA ILE A 460 -6.38 -18.13 -2.77
C ILE A 460 -5.97 -17.35 -4.01
N PHE A 461 -6.90 -16.57 -4.55
CA PHE A 461 -6.62 -15.56 -5.57
C PHE A 461 -6.63 -14.17 -4.92
N ALA A 462 -5.74 -13.28 -5.34
CA ALA A 462 -5.72 -11.90 -4.87
C ALA A 462 -5.40 -10.95 -6.03
N ALA A 463 -6.10 -9.83 -6.09
CA ALA A 463 -5.82 -8.69 -6.98
C ALA A 463 -6.14 -7.39 -6.24
N HIS A 464 -5.74 -6.23 -6.77
CA HIS A 464 -6.10 -4.95 -6.16
C HIS A 464 -7.53 -4.53 -6.56
N TRP A 465 -7.78 -4.21 -7.84
CA TRP A 465 -9.13 -3.89 -8.31
C TRP A 465 -10.11 -5.05 -8.11
N VAL A 466 -11.39 -4.72 -7.98
CA VAL A 466 -12.44 -5.72 -7.79
C VAL A 466 -12.78 -6.40 -9.12
N LEU A 467 -12.08 -7.49 -9.42
CA LEU A 467 -12.36 -8.35 -10.60
C LEU A 467 -13.52 -9.34 -10.38
N GLY A 468 -14.11 -9.36 -9.18
CA GLY A 468 -15.18 -10.30 -8.82
C GLY A 468 -16.51 -9.61 -8.54
N TYR A 469 -16.75 -9.25 -7.28
CA TYR A 469 -18.03 -8.71 -6.83
C TYR A 469 -17.84 -7.65 -5.73
N SER A 470 -18.44 -6.48 -5.93
CA SER A 470 -18.56 -5.40 -4.95
C SER A 470 -19.85 -4.63 -5.17
N SER A 471 -20.58 -4.34 -4.09
CA SER A 471 -21.76 -3.47 -4.09
C SER A 471 -21.41 -2.02 -3.83
N ASN A 472 -20.18 -1.61 -4.11
CA ASN A 472 -19.75 -0.22 -4.09
C ASN A 472 -20.67 0.67 -4.97
N SER A 473 -20.99 1.87 -4.51
CA SER A 473 -21.89 2.78 -5.21
C SER A 473 -21.34 3.26 -6.55
N TRP A 474 -20.03 3.51 -6.66
CA TRP A 474 -19.40 3.96 -7.90
C TRP A 474 -19.50 2.91 -9.01
N TYR A 475 -19.33 1.62 -8.69
CA TYR A 475 -19.63 0.54 -9.64
C TYR A 475 -21.09 0.52 -10.06
N ALA A 476 -22.00 0.58 -9.08
CA ALA A 476 -23.43 0.51 -9.34
C ALA A 476 -23.93 1.68 -10.20
N ASP A 477 -23.38 2.88 -10.01
CA ASP A 477 -23.69 4.08 -10.82
C ASP A 477 -23.27 3.92 -12.28
N GLN A 478 -22.27 3.08 -12.56
CA GLN A 478 -21.86 2.68 -13.90
C GLN A 478 -22.63 1.46 -14.43
N GLY A 479 -23.58 0.93 -13.65
CA GLY A 479 -24.32 -0.29 -14.00
C GLY A 479 -23.52 -1.58 -13.82
N SER A 480 -22.47 -1.57 -13.00
CA SER A 480 -21.60 -2.72 -12.70
C SER A 480 -21.58 -3.07 -11.21
N PHE A 481 -20.97 -4.21 -10.88
CA PHE A 481 -20.64 -4.66 -9.52
C PHE A 481 -19.19 -5.17 -9.45
N GLU A 482 -18.34 -4.66 -10.33
CA GLU A 482 -16.95 -5.03 -10.56
C GLU A 482 -16.31 -4.04 -11.53
N GLU A 483 -15.00 -4.19 -11.75
CA GLU A 483 -14.36 -3.65 -12.95
C GLU A 483 -15.01 -4.20 -14.23
N PRO A 484 -15.28 -3.35 -15.23
CA PRO A 484 -15.73 -3.83 -16.53
C PRO A 484 -14.82 -4.93 -17.09
N GLU A 485 -15.41 -6.06 -17.47
CA GLU A 485 -14.70 -7.27 -17.95
C GLU A 485 -13.84 -7.98 -16.86
N GLY A 486 -14.06 -7.67 -15.58
CA GLY A 486 -13.36 -8.23 -14.43
C GLY A 486 -13.52 -9.75 -14.34
N ARG A 487 -14.76 -10.23 -14.15
CA ARG A 487 -15.01 -11.65 -13.90
C ARG A 487 -15.18 -12.49 -15.15
N GLU A 488 -15.54 -11.91 -16.29
CA GLU A 488 -15.95 -12.66 -17.50
C GLU A 488 -14.87 -13.64 -17.97
N SER A 489 -13.61 -13.19 -17.97
CA SER A 489 -12.46 -14.01 -18.35
C SER A 489 -12.03 -14.97 -17.24
N LEU A 490 -12.03 -14.51 -15.99
CA LEU A 490 -11.37 -15.22 -14.88
C LEU A 490 -12.28 -16.21 -14.14
N GLN A 491 -13.60 -16.00 -14.11
CA GLN A 491 -14.52 -16.86 -13.36
C GLN A 491 -14.49 -18.32 -13.79
N LYS A 492 -14.23 -18.58 -15.08
CA LYS A 492 -14.08 -19.94 -15.60
C LYS A 492 -12.82 -20.61 -15.04
N LEU A 493 -11.70 -19.87 -14.93
CA LEU A 493 -10.48 -20.40 -14.30
C LEU A 493 -10.71 -20.65 -12.82
N TRP A 494 -11.26 -19.68 -12.09
CA TRP A 494 -11.54 -19.80 -10.67
C TRP A 494 -12.44 -21.00 -10.38
N GLN A 495 -13.48 -21.20 -11.19
CA GLN A 495 -14.40 -22.33 -11.07
C GLN A 495 -13.72 -23.66 -11.43
N ARG A 496 -13.01 -23.70 -12.57
CA ARG A 496 -12.29 -24.89 -13.06
C ARG A 496 -11.31 -25.41 -12.02
N TYR A 497 -10.52 -24.53 -11.42
CA TYR A 497 -9.46 -24.87 -10.45
C TYR A 497 -9.89 -24.80 -8.99
N ARG A 498 -11.18 -24.55 -8.71
CA ARG A 498 -11.74 -24.53 -7.35
C ARG A 498 -11.02 -23.53 -6.45
N VAL A 499 -10.90 -22.28 -6.89
CA VAL A 499 -10.45 -21.19 -6.00
C VAL A 499 -11.43 -21.11 -4.83
N ASP A 500 -10.88 -21.00 -3.63
CA ASP A 500 -11.70 -21.01 -2.42
C ASP A 500 -12.18 -19.62 -2.06
N ILE A 501 -11.22 -18.69 -2.05
CA ILE A 501 -11.45 -17.30 -1.70
C ILE A 501 -10.67 -16.43 -2.69
N ALA A 502 -11.34 -15.42 -3.23
CA ALA A 502 -10.74 -14.38 -4.04
C ALA A 502 -10.82 -13.04 -3.30
N PHE A 503 -9.68 -12.40 -3.08
CA PHE A 503 -9.55 -11.13 -2.36
C PHE A 503 -9.31 -9.96 -3.32
N PHE A 504 -9.90 -8.82 -2.96
CA PHE A 504 -9.71 -7.55 -3.66
C PHE A 504 -9.52 -6.39 -2.66
N GLY A 505 -8.73 -5.40 -3.04
CA GLY A 505 -8.61 -4.10 -2.36
C GLY A 505 -9.53 -3.07 -3.03
N HIS A 506 -8.97 -1.88 -3.32
CA HIS A 506 -9.47 -0.76 -4.12
C HIS A 506 -10.73 -0.08 -3.56
N VAL A 507 -11.76 -0.87 -3.30
CA VAL A 507 -12.97 -0.41 -2.65
C VAL A 507 -12.71 -0.33 -1.14
N HIS A 508 -12.64 0.89 -0.62
CA HIS A 508 -12.34 1.19 0.78
C HIS A 508 -13.47 0.84 1.78
N ASN A 509 -13.83 -0.42 1.85
CA ASN A 509 -14.74 -1.01 2.83
C ASN A 509 -14.52 -2.53 2.92
N TYR A 510 -15.38 -3.24 3.65
CA TYR A 510 -15.36 -4.70 3.71
C TYR A 510 -16.65 -5.29 3.12
N GLU A 511 -16.55 -6.23 2.20
CA GLU A 511 -17.72 -6.96 1.71
C GLU A 511 -17.39 -8.43 1.47
N ARG A 512 -18.31 -9.31 1.86
CA ARG A 512 -18.20 -10.76 1.62
C ARG A 512 -19.43 -11.28 0.90
N THR A 513 -19.18 -12.12 -0.10
CA THR A 513 -20.24 -12.81 -0.84
C THR A 513 -20.59 -14.17 -0.25
N CYS A 514 -21.74 -14.73 -0.64
CA CYS A 514 -21.95 -16.18 -0.61
C CYS A 514 -20.96 -16.87 -1.56
N PRO A 515 -20.76 -18.20 -1.47
CA PRO A 515 -20.10 -18.93 -2.55
C PRO A 515 -20.87 -18.70 -3.86
N LEU A 516 -20.19 -18.15 -4.85
CA LEU A 516 -20.75 -17.64 -6.09
C LEU A 516 -20.19 -18.36 -7.32
N TYR A 517 -21.05 -18.57 -8.30
CA TYR A 517 -20.65 -18.80 -9.69
C TYR A 517 -21.70 -18.17 -10.61
N GLN A 518 -21.26 -17.45 -11.65
CA GLN A 518 -22.15 -16.74 -12.59
C GLN A 518 -23.24 -15.90 -11.89
N SER A 519 -22.84 -15.16 -10.85
CA SER A 519 -23.69 -14.26 -10.06
C SER A 519 -24.84 -14.94 -9.30
N GLN A 520 -24.76 -16.26 -9.11
CA GLN A 520 -25.72 -17.04 -8.33
C GLN A 520 -25.06 -17.64 -7.09
N CYS A 521 -25.71 -17.50 -5.93
CA CYS A 521 -25.29 -18.23 -4.74
C CYS A 521 -25.51 -19.72 -4.98
N VAL A 522 -24.45 -20.52 -4.82
CA VAL A 522 -24.52 -21.98 -5.01
C VAL A 522 -24.91 -22.71 -3.73
N THR A 523 -25.05 -21.98 -2.62
CA THR A 523 -25.52 -22.47 -1.32
C THR A 523 -26.22 -21.36 -0.55
N ASN A 524 -27.12 -21.75 0.35
CA ASN A 524 -27.77 -20.84 1.30
C ASN A 524 -26.98 -20.69 2.63
N GLU A 525 -25.93 -21.49 2.82
CA GLU A 525 -25.06 -21.38 3.98
C GLU A 525 -24.34 -20.03 4.02
N ARG A 526 -24.20 -19.44 5.20
CA ARG A 526 -23.62 -18.09 5.38
C ARG A 526 -22.32 -18.05 6.18
N SER A 527 -22.09 -19.05 7.03
CA SER A 527 -20.97 -19.05 7.98
C SER A 527 -20.34 -20.42 8.22
N ASN A 528 -21.00 -21.53 7.89
CA ASN A 528 -20.47 -22.87 8.08
C ASN A 528 -20.56 -23.64 6.76
N TYR A 529 -19.50 -23.57 5.97
CA TYR A 529 -19.42 -24.27 4.70
C TYR A 529 -18.83 -25.66 4.93
N SER A 530 -19.46 -26.69 4.36
CA SER A 530 -18.96 -28.05 4.45
C SER A 530 -19.13 -28.84 3.16
N GLY A 531 -18.22 -29.80 2.94
CA GLY A 531 -18.22 -30.64 1.74
C GLY A 531 -17.82 -29.90 0.47
N THR A 532 -18.38 -30.32 -0.66
CA THR A 532 -18.04 -29.78 -1.98
C THR A 532 -18.48 -28.32 -2.12
N MET A 533 -17.50 -27.43 -2.30
CA MET A 533 -17.74 -26.01 -2.57
C MET A 533 -18.02 -25.81 -4.06
N ASN A 534 -19.27 -25.51 -4.39
CA ASN A 534 -19.73 -25.37 -5.78
C ASN A 534 -19.39 -24.02 -6.44
N GLY A 535 -18.72 -23.12 -5.72
CA GLY A 535 -18.45 -21.74 -6.12
C GLY A 535 -17.44 -21.08 -5.18
N ILE A 536 -17.08 -19.84 -5.50
CA ILE A 536 -15.97 -19.09 -4.89
C ILE A 536 -16.53 -18.05 -3.92
N ILE A 537 -15.88 -17.86 -2.77
CA ILE A 537 -16.19 -16.74 -1.88
C ILE A 537 -15.36 -15.54 -2.32
N PHE A 538 -16.01 -14.43 -2.65
CA PHE A 538 -15.33 -13.18 -3.00
C PHE A 538 -15.35 -12.24 -1.79
N VAL A 539 -14.21 -11.59 -1.56
CA VAL A 539 -14.01 -10.70 -0.42
C VAL A 539 -13.36 -9.40 -0.88
N VAL A 540 -14.06 -8.29 -0.68
CA VAL A 540 -13.47 -6.96 -0.70
C VAL A 540 -12.89 -6.69 0.69
N ALA A 541 -11.60 -6.41 0.76
CA ALA A 541 -10.82 -6.15 1.96
C ALA A 541 -9.97 -4.86 1.81
N GLY A 542 -10.50 -3.85 1.11
CA GLY A 542 -9.84 -2.55 0.91
C GLY A 542 -10.04 -1.56 2.06
N GLY A 543 -10.64 -1.98 3.18
CA GLY A 543 -10.80 -1.14 4.38
C GLY A 543 -9.51 -0.90 5.17
N GLY A 544 -8.32 -1.02 4.58
CA GLY A 544 -7.06 -0.98 5.33
C GLY A 544 -6.75 0.37 5.97
N GLY A 545 -7.18 1.49 5.38
CA GLY A 545 -6.91 2.80 5.99
C GLY A 545 -7.37 4.01 5.19
N SER A 546 -7.44 3.93 3.86
CA SER A 546 -7.92 4.99 2.97
C SER A 546 -9.40 5.34 3.21
N HIS A 547 -9.77 6.58 2.93
CA HIS A 547 -11.13 7.12 3.08
C HIS A 547 -12.25 6.15 2.67
N LEU A 548 -13.26 5.96 3.53
CA LEU A 548 -14.24 4.90 3.35
C LEU A 548 -15.22 5.12 2.18
N SER A 549 -15.42 4.06 1.39
CA SER A 549 -16.30 4.02 0.22
C SER A 549 -17.72 3.56 0.56
N SER A 550 -18.73 4.20 -0.04
CA SER A 550 -20.14 3.86 0.16
C SER A 550 -20.59 2.67 -0.68
N TYR A 551 -21.65 2.01 -0.23
CA TYR A 551 -22.36 0.98 -1.00
C TYR A 551 -23.55 1.56 -1.75
N THR A 552 -23.98 0.86 -2.79
CA THR A 552 -25.29 1.08 -3.40
C THR A 552 -26.42 0.79 -2.41
N SER A 553 -27.56 1.44 -2.64
CA SER A 553 -28.77 1.30 -1.83
C SER A 553 -29.41 -0.08 -1.99
N ALA A 554 -29.35 -0.67 -3.19
CA ALA A 554 -29.87 -1.99 -3.46
C ALA A 554 -28.85 -3.05 -3.02
N ILE A 555 -29.20 -3.88 -2.02
CA ILE A 555 -28.32 -4.95 -1.54
C ILE A 555 -28.43 -6.15 -2.50
N PRO A 556 -27.36 -6.53 -3.21
CA PRO A 556 -27.39 -7.69 -4.07
C PRO A 556 -27.62 -8.97 -3.24
N LYS A 557 -28.37 -9.93 -3.77
CA LYS A 557 -28.69 -11.19 -3.06
C LYS A 557 -27.46 -11.96 -2.61
N TRP A 558 -26.36 -11.81 -3.32
CA TRP A 558 -25.11 -12.50 -3.05
C TRP A 558 -24.25 -11.84 -1.96
N SER A 559 -24.55 -10.59 -1.58
CA SER A 559 -23.84 -9.86 -0.54
C SER A 559 -24.28 -10.36 0.83
N VAL A 560 -23.40 -11.08 1.53
CA VAL A 560 -23.71 -11.71 2.83
C VAL A 560 -23.45 -10.74 3.97
N PHE A 561 -22.34 -10.01 3.90
CA PHE A 561 -21.94 -9.05 4.93
C PHE A 561 -21.26 -7.84 4.29
N ARG A 562 -21.50 -6.66 4.85
CA ARG A 562 -20.92 -5.38 4.43
C ARG A 562 -20.57 -4.56 5.67
N ASP A 563 -19.42 -3.91 5.65
CA ASP A 563 -19.02 -2.97 6.70
C ASP A 563 -18.28 -1.77 6.10
N LYS A 564 -18.85 -0.58 6.32
CA LYS A 564 -18.22 0.69 5.98
C LYS A 564 -17.38 1.15 7.17
N ASP A 565 -16.27 0.47 7.41
CA ASP A 565 -15.32 0.75 8.48
C ASP A 565 -13.92 0.23 8.11
N TYR A 566 -12.90 0.63 8.88
CA TYR A 566 -11.54 0.16 8.70
C TYR A 566 -11.35 -1.23 9.31
N GLY A 567 -10.68 -2.11 8.59
CA GLY A 567 -10.41 -3.47 9.05
C GLY A 567 -9.52 -4.26 8.11
N PHE A 568 -9.21 -5.47 8.55
CA PHE A 568 -8.39 -6.43 7.83
C PHE A 568 -8.93 -7.85 8.04
N THR A 569 -8.50 -8.78 7.21
CA THR A 569 -8.93 -10.17 7.29
C THR A 569 -7.82 -11.07 7.83
N LYS A 570 -8.23 -12.16 8.49
CA LYS A 570 -7.36 -13.20 9.00
C LYS A 570 -7.87 -14.56 8.58
N LEU A 571 -7.01 -15.34 7.94
CA LEU A 571 -7.23 -16.75 7.62
C LEU A 571 -6.47 -17.61 8.62
N THR A 572 -7.14 -18.57 9.26
CA THR A 572 -6.52 -19.54 10.15
C THR A 572 -6.81 -20.94 9.65
N ALA A 573 -5.82 -21.60 9.04
CA ALA A 573 -5.90 -23.01 8.71
C ALA A 573 -5.45 -23.83 9.91
N PHE A 574 -6.37 -24.60 10.50
CA PHE A 574 -6.08 -25.47 11.64
C PHE A 574 -5.41 -26.78 11.18
N ASN A 575 -5.81 -27.26 10.02
CA ASN A 575 -5.30 -28.46 9.35
C ASN A 575 -5.77 -28.46 7.88
N HIS A 576 -5.54 -29.56 7.17
CA HIS A 576 -5.90 -29.72 5.76
C HIS A 576 -7.41 -29.64 5.47
N SER A 577 -8.27 -29.88 6.46
CA SER A 577 -9.72 -29.94 6.27
C SER A 577 -10.47 -28.77 6.91
N SER A 578 -9.82 -27.91 7.69
CA SER A 578 -10.48 -26.85 8.47
C SER A 578 -9.80 -25.49 8.31
N LEU A 579 -10.54 -24.54 7.75
CA LEU A 579 -10.18 -23.13 7.60
C LEU A 579 -11.19 -22.25 8.34
N LEU A 580 -10.70 -21.27 9.09
CA LEU A 580 -11.47 -20.17 9.65
C LEU A 580 -11.07 -18.87 8.94
N PHE A 581 -12.07 -18.12 8.51
CA PHE A 581 -11.95 -16.74 8.05
C PHE A 581 -12.51 -15.81 9.13
N GLU A 582 -11.81 -14.71 9.41
CA GLU A 582 -12.23 -13.65 10.31
C GLU A 582 -12.01 -12.28 9.65
N TYR A 583 -13.02 -11.41 9.66
CA TYR A 583 -12.86 -9.98 9.43
C TYR A 583 -12.79 -9.26 10.77
N LYS A 584 -11.74 -8.45 10.95
CA LYS A 584 -11.44 -7.73 12.19
C LYS A 584 -11.42 -6.23 11.92
N LYS A 585 -12.08 -5.44 12.78
CA LYS A 585 -12.00 -3.97 12.69
C LYS A 585 -10.66 -3.48 13.20
N SER A 586 -10.10 -2.46 12.57
CA SER A 586 -8.84 -1.86 12.98
C SER A 586 -8.96 -1.07 14.29
N SER A 587 -10.16 -0.62 14.65
CA SER A 587 -10.41 0.18 15.86
C SER A 587 -10.26 -0.59 17.18
N ASP A 588 -10.59 -1.89 17.20
CA ASP A 588 -10.48 -2.72 18.42
C ASP A 588 -9.86 -4.11 18.18
N GLY A 589 -9.76 -4.54 16.92
CA GLY A 589 -9.26 -5.85 16.50
C GLY A 589 -10.12 -7.01 16.94
N LYS A 590 -11.41 -6.79 17.20
CA LYS A 590 -12.39 -7.88 17.40
C LYS A 590 -12.91 -8.36 16.05
N VAL A 591 -13.48 -9.56 16.06
CA VAL A 591 -14.09 -10.20 14.89
C VAL A 591 -15.52 -9.69 14.71
N TYR A 592 -15.85 -9.22 13.51
CA TYR A 592 -17.18 -8.69 13.17
C TYR A 592 -17.91 -9.53 12.11
N ASP A 593 -17.15 -10.27 11.29
CA ASP A 593 -17.67 -11.30 10.40
C ASP A 593 -16.73 -12.49 10.39
N SER A 594 -17.28 -13.69 10.22
CA SER A 594 -16.49 -14.93 10.15
C SER A 594 -17.24 -16.04 9.45
N PHE A 595 -16.48 -16.97 8.88
CA PHE A 595 -17.00 -18.24 8.40
C PHE A 595 -15.96 -19.35 8.50
N THR A 596 -16.41 -20.59 8.47
CA THR A 596 -15.55 -21.77 8.40
C THR A 596 -15.77 -22.55 7.12
N ILE A 597 -14.72 -23.19 6.63
CA ILE A 597 -14.78 -24.22 5.58
C ILE A 597 -14.27 -25.52 6.18
N HIS A 598 -15.14 -26.54 6.20
CA HIS A 598 -14.82 -27.90 6.63
C HIS A 598 -15.03 -28.89 5.49
N ARG A 599 -13.95 -29.35 4.86
CA ARG A 599 -14.03 -30.28 3.73
C ARG A 599 -12.78 -31.14 3.60
N ASP A 600 -12.92 -32.30 2.99
CA ASP A 600 -11.82 -33.21 2.72
C ASP A 600 -11.33 -33.10 1.27
N TYR A 601 -10.20 -33.72 0.97
CA TYR A 601 -9.64 -33.75 -0.38
C TYR A 601 -10.63 -34.31 -1.44
N ARG A 602 -11.47 -35.28 -1.06
CA ARG A 602 -12.51 -35.83 -1.95
C ARG A 602 -13.52 -34.77 -2.41
N ASP A 603 -13.79 -33.79 -1.56
CA ASP A 603 -14.75 -32.74 -1.83
C ASP A 603 -14.18 -31.71 -2.81
N VAL A 604 -12.86 -31.49 -2.75
CA VAL A 604 -12.13 -30.69 -3.75
C VAL A 604 -12.14 -31.37 -5.13
N LEU A 605 -12.02 -32.70 -5.16
CA LEU A 605 -12.11 -33.50 -6.40
C LEU A 605 -13.53 -33.66 -6.94
N GLY A 606 -14.55 -33.32 -6.15
CA GLY A 606 -15.94 -33.42 -6.54
C GLY A 606 -16.25 -32.64 -7.81
N CYS A 607 -16.96 -33.28 -8.75
CA CYS A 607 -17.46 -32.58 -9.92
C CYS A 607 -18.55 -31.58 -9.52
N VAL A 608 -18.46 -30.38 -10.08
CA VAL A 608 -19.50 -29.35 -9.99
C VAL A 608 -19.61 -28.66 -11.35
N HIS A 609 -20.58 -27.76 -11.50
CA HIS A 609 -20.78 -26.99 -12.74
C HIS A 609 -19.48 -26.36 -13.26
N ASP A 610 -19.21 -26.54 -14.55
CA ASP A 610 -18.02 -26.09 -15.29
C ASP A 610 -16.66 -26.51 -14.71
N SER A 611 -16.65 -27.55 -13.86
CA SER A 611 -15.43 -28.14 -13.33
C SER A 611 -15.67 -29.60 -13.00
N CYS A 612 -15.53 -30.42 -14.03
CA CYS A 612 -15.52 -31.88 -13.93
C CYS A 612 -14.50 -32.39 -14.94
N PHE A 613 -13.59 -33.24 -14.50
CA PHE A 613 -12.54 -33.76 -15.38
C PHE A 613 -13.14 -34.70 -16.44
N PRO A 614 -12.60 -34.71 -17.67
CA PRO A 614 -13.02 -35.66 -18.69
C PRO A 614 -12.87 -37.10 -18.19
N THR A 615 -13.91 -37.92 -18.40
CA THR A 615 -13.93 -39.34 -18.06
C THR A 615 -13.92 -40.19 -19.32
N THR A 616 -13.31 -41.38 -19.27
CA THR A 616 -13.40 -42.39 -20.33
C THR A 616 -14.41 -43.47 -19.95
N LEU A 617 -15.11 -44.04 -20.95
CA LEU A 617 -16.00 -45.19 -20.77
C LEU A 617 -15.25 -46.54 -20.78
N ALA A 618 -13.93 -46.52 -21.00
CA ALA A 618 -13.11 -47.73 -20.93
C ALA A 618 -13.05 -48.26 -19.48
N THR A 619 -13.34 -49.55 -19.30
CA THR A 619 -13.37 -50.25 -18.00
C THR A 619 -12.36 -51.38 -17.95
#